data_AF-E6WUD4-F1
#
_entry.id   AF-E6WUD4-F1
#
_cell.length_a   1.000
_cell.length_b   1.000
_cell.length_c   1.000
_cell.angle_alpha   90.00
_cell.angle_beta   90.00
_cell.angle_gamma   90.00
#
_symmetry.space_group_name_H-M   'P 1'
#
loop_
_entity.id
_entity.type
_entity.pdbx_description
1 polymer ?
#
loop_
_entity_poly.entity_id
_entity_poly.type
_entity_poly.pdbx_seq_one_letter_code
_entity_poly.pdbx_strand_id
1 'polypeptide(L)'
;MNSIAIAPRVHTDPQAIERLKTLQLELDGELEVELHMRDGSVLRGTLPERPTIQQFFDPDGNAGTNGLFRMDDGDGGVHLYWLDEIEKVVPTGTA
;
A
#
# COMPACT_ATOMS: atom_id res chain seq x y z
N MET A 1 5.78 -7.33 24.40
CA MET A 1 6.89 -6.89 23.54
C MET A 1 6.25 -6.07 22.42
N ASN A 2 6.44 -4.74 22.38
CA ASN A 2 6.05 -3.99 21.17
C ASN A 2 7.10 -4.33 20.11
N SER A 3 6.75 -5.14 19.11
CA SER A 3 7.62 -5.34 17.95
C SER A 3 7.78 -4.01 17.22
N ILE A 4 9.02 -3.62 16.96
CA ILE A 4 9.33 -2.47 16.10
C ILE A 4 8.97 -2.87 14.66
N ALA A 5 8.13 -2.08 14.00
CA ALA A 5 7.78 -2.30 12.61
C ALA A 5 8.84 -1.66 11.70
N ILE A 6 9.47 -2.47 10.84
CA ILE A 6 10.49 -2.02 9.88
C ILE A 6 9.88 -1.96 8.48
N ALA A 7 10.16 -0.87 7.76
CA ALA A 7 9.83 -0.71 6.34
C ALA A 7 11.09 -0.50 5.50
N PRO A 8 11.14 -0.94 4.24
CA PRO A 8 12.27 -0.62 3.34
C PRO A 8 12.45 0.88 3.12
N ARG A 9 11.35 1.64 3.25
CA ARG A 9 11.33 3.10 3.14
C ARG A 9 10.24 3.70 4.01
N VAL A 10 10.51 4.88 4.55
CA VAL A 10 9.56 5.70 5.29
C VAL A 10 9.50 7.12 4.71
N HIS A 11 8.38 7.79 4.91
CA HIS A 11 8.12 9.14 4.42
C HIS A 11 7.89 10.11 5.58
N THR A 12 8.61 11.22 5.57
CA THR A 12 8.47 12.33 6.53
C THR A 12 7.94 13.61 5.88
N ASP A 13 8.03 13.69 4.55
CA ASP A 13 7.52 14.83 3.78
C ASP A 13 5.97 14.84 3.78
N PRO A 14 5.33 15.99 4.05
CA PRO A 14 3.87 16.08 4.09
C PRO A 14 3.16 15.68 2.79
N GLN A 15 3.73 16.00 1.62
CA GLN A 15 3.11 15.67 0.33
C GLN A 15 3.09 14.16 0.10
N ALA A 16 4.20 13.48 0.44
CA ALA A 16 4.27 12.02 0.37
C ALA A 16 3.26 11.36 1.32
N ILE A 17 3.14 11.87 2.56
CA ILE A 17 2.18 11.36 3.54
C ILE A 17 0.73 11.57 3.08
N GLU A 18 0.40 12.73 2.53
CA GLU A 18 -0.94 12.98 1.98
C GLU A 18 -1.24 12.06 0.80
N ARG A 19 -0.26 11.78 -0.07
CA ARG A 19 -0.43 10.77 -1.15
C ARG A 19 -0.79 9.39 -0.58
N LEU A 20 -0.13 8.94 0.49
CA LEU A 20 -0.46 7.67 1.14
C LEU A 20 -1.90 7.66 1.66
N LYS A 21 -2.33 8.76 2.30
CA LYS A 21 -3.71 8.90 2.80
C LYS A 21 -4.73 8.90 1.65
N THR A 22 -4.43 9.57 0.55
CA THR A 22 -5.28 9.53 -0.65
C THR A 22 -5.41 8.11 -1.18
N LEU A 23 -4.29 7.37 -1.31
CA LEU A 23 -4.33 5.96 -1.71
C LEU A 23 -5.15 5.10 -0.73
N GLN A 24 -4.99 5.30 0.58
CA GLN A 24 -5.79 4.59 1.58
C GLN A 24 -7.30 4.87 1.47
N LEU A 25 -7.69 6.07 1.03
CA LEU A 25 -9.09 6.43 0.82
C LEU A 25 -9.64 5.92 -0.52
N GLU A 26 -8.82 5.91 -1.57
CA GLU A 26 -9.17 5.41 -2.90
C GLU A 26 -9.30 3.88 -2.91
N LEU A 27 -8.41 3.21 -2.20
CA LEU A 27 -8.37 1.76 -2.05
C LEU A 27 -9.24 1.33 -0.86
N ASP A 28 -10.56 1.42 -1.02
CA ASP A 28 -11.46 0.89 -0.01
C ASP A 28 -11.35 -0.63 0.09
N GLY A 29 -11.83 -1.20 1.20
CA GLY A 29 -11.93 -2.65 1.33
C GLY A 29 -12.94 -3.25 0.36
N GLU A 30 -12.81 -4.54 0.06
CA GLU A 30 -13.69 -5.28 -0.85
C GLU A 30 -13.70 -4.68 -2.28
N LEU A 31 -12.58 -4.11 -2.70
CA LEU A 31 -12.41 -3.43 -3.99
C LEU A 31 -11.63 -4.30 -4.97
N GLU A 32 -12.20 -4.53 -6.16
CA GLU A 32 -11.45 -5.05 -7.31
C GLU A 32 -10.74 -3.91 -8.04
N VAL A 33 -9.45 -4.08 -8.33
CA VAL A 33 -8.62 -2.99 -8.87
C VAL A 33 -7.42 -3.52 -9.67
N GLU A 34 -6.93 -2.67 -10.57
CA GLU A 34 -5.62 -2.80 -11.20
C GLU A 34 -4.66 -1.75 -10.63
N LEU A 35 -3.51 -2.19 -10.11
CA LEU A 35 -2.48 -1.33 -9.54
C LEU A 35 -1.22 -1.39 -10.40
N HIS A 36 -0.71 -0.23 -10.81
CA HIS A 36 0.59 -0.11 -11.45
C HIS A 36 1.60 0.23 -10.38
N MET A 37 2.65 -0.58 -10.26
CA MET A 37 3.67 -0.48 -9.25
C MET A 37 4.89 0.26 -9.80
N ARG A 38 5.68 0.91 -8.93
CA ARG A 38 6.88 1.66 -9.33
C ARG A 38 7.97 0.83 -10.00
N ASP A 39 7.99 -0.48 -9.76
CA ASP A 39 8.92 -1.40 -10.42
C ASP A 39 8.46 -1.79 -11.84
N GLY A 40 7.32 -1.27 -12.29
CA GLY A 40 6.70 -1.56 -13.59
C GLY A 40 5.80 -2.79 -13.60
N SER A 41 5.67 -3.50 -12.47
CA SER A 41 4.70 -4.59 -12.35
C SER A 41 3.27 -4.07 -12.29
N VAL A 42 2.33 -4.93 -12.67
CA VAL A 42 0.89 -4.65 -12.61
C VAL A 42 0.22 -5.73 -11.79
N LEU A 43 -0.43 -5.35 -10.70
CA LEU A 43 -1.24 -6.22 -9.88
C LEU A 43 -2.71 -6.07 -10.27
N ARG A 44 -3.43 -7.18 -10.41
CA ARG A 44 -4.87 -7.20 -10.69
C ARG A 44 -5.54 -8.16 -9.74
N GLY A 45 -6.61 -7.74 -9.09
CA GLY A 45 -7.25 -8.55 -8.07
C GLY A 45 -8.02 -7.74 -7.05
N THR A 46 -8.25 -8.33 -5.88
CA THR A 46 -9.17 -7.81 -4.88
C THR A 46 -8.44 -7.42 -3.60
N LEU A 47 -8.71 -6.22 -3.10
CA LEU A 47 -8.31 -5.82 -1.76
C LEU A 47 -9.35 -6.36 -0.77
N PRO A 48 -9.00 -7.27 0.15
CA PRO A 48 -9.94 -7.75 1.15
C PRO A 48 -10.25 -6.69 2.21
N GLU A 49 -9.36 -5.71 2.41
CA GLU A 49 -9.51 -4.65 3.40
C GLU A 49 -8.75 -3.39 2.98
N ARG A 50 -9.14 -2.26 3.58
CA ARG A 50 -8.50 -0.97 3.35
C ARG A 50 -7.02 -1.00 3.78
N PRO A 51 -6.09 -0.37 3.05
CA PRO A 51 -4.70 -0.23 3.47
C PRO A 51 -4.55 0.37 4.86
N THR A 52 -3.51 -0.03 5.59
CA THR A 52 -3.17 0.55 6.90
C THR A 52 -1.95 1.44 6.77
N ILE A 53 -2.05 2.69 7.25
CA ILE A 53 -0.94 3.64 7.39
C ILE A 53 -0.52 3.71 8.85
N GLN A 54 0.78 3.62 9.13
CA GLN A 54 1.32 3.69 10.49
C GLN A 54 2.77 4.22 10.49
N GLN A 55 3.34 4.34 11.69
CA GLN A 55 4.75 4.64 11.86
C GLN A 55 5.61 3.38 11.70
N PHE A 56 6.73 3.54 11.00
CA PHE A 56 7.76 2.53 10.80
C PHE A 56 9.14 3.14 11.08
N PHE A 57 10.14 2.28 11.22
CA PHE A 57 11.54 2.65 11.06
C PHE A 57 12.08 2.10 9.73
N ASP A 58 12.93 2.86 9.05
CA ASP A 58 13.70 2.36 7.92
C ASP A 58 14.95 1.57 8.38
N PRO A 59 15.72 0.93 7.47
CA PRO A 59 16.91 0.17 7.83
C PRO A 59 18.01 0.99 8.50
N ASP A 60 18.02 2.31 8.31
CA ASP A 60 18.98 3.23 8.91
C ASP A 60 18.52 3.74 10.30
N GLY A 61 17.31 3.33 10.74
CA GLY A 61 16.74 3.68 12.03
C GLY A 61 16.00 5.02 12.03
N ASN A 62 15.70 5.60 10.87
CA ASN A 62 14.88 6.81 10.79
C ASN A 62 13.40 6.44 10.95
N ALA A 63 12.70 7.22 11.77
CA ALA A 63 11.25 7.08 11.92
C ALA A 63 10.49 7.83 10.83
N GLY A 64 9.41 7.24 10.34
CA GLY A 64 8.48 7.93 9.44
C GLY A 64 7.24 7.11 9.13
N THR A 65 6.46 7.61 8.16
CA THR A 65 5.16 7.04 7.80
C THR A 65 5.29 6.15 6.56
N ASN A 66 4.65 4.99 6.57
CA ASN A 66 4.35 4.23 5.36
C ASN A 66 3.01 3.50 5.56
N GLY A 67 2.60 2.69 4.61
CA GLY A 67 1.45 1.80 4.74
C GLY A 67 1.65 0.47 4.04
N LEU A 68 0.77 -0.45 4.39
CA LEU A 68 0.69 -1.78 3.79
C LEU A 68 -0.73 -2.00 3.27
N PHE A 69 -0.84 -2.71 2.16
CA PHE A 69 -2.12 -3.20 1.67
C PHE A 69 -2.03 -4.69 1.38
N ARG A 70 -3.17 -5.36 1.47
CA ARG A 70 -3.31 -6.77 1.13
C ARG A 70 -4.05 -6.91 -0.18
N MET A 71 -3.69 -7.91 -0.96
CA MET A 71 -4.33 -8.17 -2.24
C MET A 71 -4.34 -9.66 -2.54
N ASP A 72 -5.49 -10.15 -2.96
CA ASP A 72 -5.62 -11.44 -3.65
C ASP A 72 -5.47 -11.17 -5.14
N ASP A 73 -4.35 -11.56 -5.74
CA ASP A 73 -4.05 -11.38 -7.16
C ASP A 73 -4.38 -12.62 -8.00
N GLY A 74 -5.13 -13.57 -7.42
CA GLY A 74 -5.60 -14.78 -8.10
C GLY A 74 -4.55 -15.89 -8.20
N ASP A 75 -3.38 -15.76 -7.57
CA ASP A 75 -2.35 -16.80 -7.52
C ASP A 75 -2.60 -17.90 -6.46
N GLY A 76 -3.71 -17.78 -5.71
CA GLY A 76 -4.11 -18.71 -4.66
C GLY A 76 -3.80 -18.23 -3.24
N GLY A 77 -3.43 -16.96 -3.05
CA GLY A 77 -3.21 -16.37 -1.73
C GLY A 77 -3.49 -14.87 -1.64
N VAL A 78 -3.49 -14.36 -0.41
CA VAL A 78 -3.51 -12.92 -0.12
C VAL A 78 -2.11 -12.49 0.26
N HIS A 79 -1.54 -11.60 -0.54
CA HIS A 79 -0.18 -11.08 -0.35
C HIS A 79 -0.19 -9.70 0.27
N LEU A 80 0.94 -9.31 0.86
CA LEU A 80 1.14 -8.03 1.53
C LEU A 80 2.13 -7.19 0.75
N TYR A 81 1.74 -5.96 0.41
CA TYR A 81 2.49 -5.05 -0.42
C TYR A 81 2.65 -3.69 0.26
N TRP A 82 3.69 -2.96 -0.13
CA TRP A 82 3.95 -1.61 0.35
C TRP A 82 3.07 -0.60 -0.39
N LEU A 83 2.30 0.18 0.37
CA LEU A 83 1.35 1.15 -0.18
C LEU A 83 2.07 2.24 -0.98
N ASP A 84 3.26 2.62 -0.53
CA ASP A 84 4.00 3.65 -1.22
C ASP A 84 4.44 3.19 -2.61
N GLU A 85 4.57 1.89 -2.90
CA GLU A 85 4.96 1.34 -4.21
C GLU A 85 3.90 1.52 -5.31
N ILE A 86 2.70 1.95 -4.96
CA ILE A 86 1.64 2.23 -5.94
C ILE A 86 1.96 3.53 -6.69
N GLU A 87 2.20 3.39 -7.99
CA GLU A 87 2.35 4.51 -8.91
C GLU A 87 0.98 5.02 -9.39
N LYS A 88 0.08 4.10 -9.74
CA LYS A 88 -1.24 4.44 -10.28
C LYS A 88 -2.29 3.39 -9.91
N VAL A 89 -3.49 3.87 -9.59
CA VAL A 89 -4.69 3.07 -9.37
C VAL A 89 -5.57 3.15 -10.62
N VAL A 90 -6.08 2.00 -11.07
CA VAL A 90 -7.03 1.89 -12.18
C VAL A 90 -8.23 1.08 -11.68
N PRO A 91 -9.39 1.73 -11.45
CA PRO A 91 -10.62 1.00 -11.11
C PRO A 91 -11.00 0.05 -12.25
N THR A 92 -11.27 -1.21 -11.94
CA THR A 92 -11.65 -2.24 -12.94
C THR A 92 -13.15 -2.27 -13.25
N GLY A 93 -13.89 -1.22 -12.86
CA GLY A 93 -15.33 -1.26 -12.64
C GLY A 93 -16.18 -1.90 -13.74
N THR A 94 -17.39 -2.29 -13.34
CA THR A 94 -18.56 -1.91 -14.13
C THR A 94 -19.35 -0.87 -13.35
N ALA A 95 -19.59 0.27 -14.00
CA ALA A 95 -20.58 1.26 -13.59
C ALA A 95 -21.98 0.66 -13.50
#